data_AF-A0A1I1TK51-F1
#
_entry.id   AF-A0A1I1TK51-F1
#
_cell.length_a   1.000
_cell.length_b   1.000
_cell.length_c   1.000
_cell.angle_alpha   90.00
_cell.angle_beta   90.00
_cell.angle_gamma   90.00
#
_symmetry.space_group_name_H-M   'P 1'
#
loop_
_entity.id
_entity.type
_entity.pdbx_description
1 polymer ?
#
loop_
_entity_poly.entity_id
_entity_poly.type
_entity_poly.pdbx_seq_one_letter_code
_entity_poly.pdbx_strand_id
1 'polypeptide(L)'
;MSSAQDLRLFLDRSSNSKRLAQALRDMGTDVVTIGERYGVKPAETVKDVRWLSEASSEGRICVGADSSILKNELEIAAVLESSARYLLYPNNNLSARQQIERFQGLLPEMLPLIDRPGPWAYKMTPDGLLEVPEAVLRKRLEDRKRRRE
;
A
#
# COMPACT_ATOMS: atom_id res chain seq x y z
N MET A 1 -4.26 -9.41 20.95
CA MET A 1 -5.24 -8.73 20.08
C MET A 1 -4.50 -7.56 19.49
N SER A 2 -4.25 -7.58 18.18
CA SER A 2 -3.51 -6.52 17.49
C SER A 2 -4.35 -5.23 17.51
N SER A 3 -3.71 -4.11 17.80
CA SER A 3 -4.33 -2.80 17.97
C SER A 3 -3.89 -1.85 16.86
N ALA A 4 -4.51 -0.67 16.75
CA ALA A 4 -4.12 0.32 15.75
C ALA A 4 -2.63 0.74 15.87
N GLN A 5 -2.04 0.62 17.06
CA GLN A 5 -0.63 0.93 17.32
C GLN A 5 0.33 -0.08 16.68
N ASP A 6 -0.16 -1.29 16.42
CA ASP A 6 0.62 -2.36 15.78
C ASP A 6 0.61 -2.22 14.24
N LEU A 7 -0.23 -1.34 13.68
CA LEU A 7 -0.22 -1.01 12.26
C LEU A 7 0.96 -0.10 11.93
N ARG A 8 2.01 -0.73 11.40
CA ARG A 8 3.15 -0.04 10.84
C ARG A 8 2.89 0.21 9.36
N LEU A 9 2.59 1.44 9.00
CA LEU A 9 2.19 1.85 7.66
C LEU A 9 3.34 2.54 6.92
N PHE A 10 3.36 2.35 5.61
CA PHE A 10 4.19 3.12 4.68
C PHE A 10 3.30 3.78 3.63
N LEU A 11 3.26 5.11 3.59
CA LEU A 11 2.48 5.84 2.58
C LEU A 11 3.33 6.06 1.33
N ASP A 12 2.85 5.55 0.21
CA ASP A 12 3.45 5.79 -1.11
C ASP A 12 3.29 7.25 -1.54
N ARG A 13 3.81 7.60 -2.73
CA ARG A 13 3.71 8.96 -3.28
C ARG A 13 2.27 9.45 -3.45
N SER A 14 1.38 8.58 -3.91
CA SER A 14 0.01 8.95 -4.26
C SER A 14 -0.87 9.21 -3.03
N SER A 15 -0.55 8.57 -1.92
CA SER A 15 -1.21 8.72 -0.61
C SER A 15 -0.44 9.65 0.34
N ASN A 16 0.71 10.19 -0.08
CA ASN A 16 1.55 11.08 0.73
C ASN A 16 0.97 12.51 0.89
N SER A 17 -0.29 12.61 1.33
CA SER A 17 -0.84 13.88 1.81
C SER A 17 -0.50 14.04 3.30
N LYS A 18 0.08 15.19 3.68
CA LYS A 18 0.38 15.51 5.08
C LYS A 18 -0.84 15.33 6.00
N ARG A 19 -2.04 15.64 5.49
CA ARG A 19 -3.31 15.48 6.21
C ARG A 19 -3.65 14.02 6.48
N LEU A 20 -3.49 13.13 5.50
CA LEU A 20 -3.70 11.69 5.70
C LEU A 20 -2.69 11.14 6.71
N ALA A 21 -1.39 11.41 6.51
CA ALA A 21 -0.33 10.92 7.40
C ALA A 21 -0.57 11.34 8.86
N GLN A 22 -0.93 12.61 9.10
CA GLN A 22 -1.25 13.09 10.43
C GLN A 22 -2.48 12.40 11.02
N ALA A 23 -3.59 12.33 10.27
CA ALA A 23 -4.81 11.72 10.76
C ALA A 23 -4.62 10.24 11.12
N LEU A 24 -3.84 9.49 10.32
CA LEU A 24 -3.52 8.09 10.62
C LEU A 24 -2.65 7.95 11.89
N ARG A 25 -1.71 8.88 12.12
CA ARG A 25 -0.94 8.94 13.38
C ARG A 25 -1.83 9.27 14.57
N ASP A 26 -2.79 10.17 14.40
CA ASP A 26 -3.74 10.55 15.45
C ASP A 26 -4.67 9.37 15.82
N MET A 27 -4.87 8.41 14.90
CA MET A 27 -5.54 7.13 15.18
C MET A 27 -4.63 6.11 15.90
N GLY A 28 -3.38 6.46 16.17
CA GLY A 28 -2.40 5.65 16.89
C GLY A 28 -1.49 4.79 16.01
N THR A 29 -1.57 4.86 14.68
CA THR A 29 -0.74 4.03 13.77
C THR A 29 0.70 4.56 13.62
N ASP A 30 1.68 3.66 13.41
CA ASP A 30 3.07 4.01 13.07
C ASP A 30 3.18 4.29 11.57
N VAL A 31 3.09 5.55 11.17
CA VAL A 31 3.12 5.96 9.76
C VAL A 31 4.47 6.55 9.38
N VAL A 32 5.06 6.03 8.30
CA VAL A 32 6.14 6.73 7.60
C VAL A 32 5.75 6.98 6.14
N THR A 33 5.90 8.22 5.70
CA THR A 33 5.70 8.58 4.30
C THR A 33 6.96 8.39 3.47
N ILE A 34 6.81 8.17 2.16
CA ILE A 34 7.95 8.14 1.24
C ILE A 34 8.76 9.46 1.27
N GLY A 35 8.09 10.59 1.46
CA GLY A 35 8.74 11.90 1.55
C GLY A 35 9.57 12.09 2.82
N GLU A 36 9.14 11.53 3.95
CA GLU A 36 9.94 11.51 5.19
C GLU A 36 11.16 10.58 5.05
N ARG A 37 11.02 9.45 4.34
CA ARG A 37 12.12 8.48 4.19
C ARG A 37 13.21 8.95 3.24
N TYR A 38 12.84 9.48 2.07
CA TYR A 38 13.82 9.84 1.04
C TYR A 38 14.01 11.35 0.85
N GLY A 39 13.23 12.17 1.57
CA GLY A 39 13.10 13.61 1.27
C GLY A 39 12.12 13.87 0.12
N VAL A 40 11.55 15.09 0.09
CA VAL A 40 10.48 15.44 -0.86
C VAL A 40 10.92 15.31 -2.32
N LYS A 41 12.06 15.90 -2.70
CA LYS A 41 12.55 15.86 -4.10
C LYS A 41 13.01 14.45 -4.52
N PRO A 42 13.81 13.71 -3.72
CA PRO A 42 14.22 12.37 -4.13
C PRO A 42 13.06 11.38 -4.16
N ALA A 43 12.04 11.52 -3.30
CA ALA A 43 10.88 10.63 -3.29
C ALA A 43 10.16 10.57 -4.65
N GLU A 44 10.20 11.63 -5.46
CA GLU A 44 9.61 11.64 -6.81
C GLU A 44 10.26 10.63 -7.76
N THR A 45 11.56 10.36 -7.59
CA THR A 45 12.36 9.53 -8.54
C THR A 45 12.72 8.16 -8.00
N VAL A 46 12.45 7.86 -6.72
CA VAL A 46 12.69 6.54 -6.14
C VAL A 46 11.84 5.49 -6.86
N LYS A 47 12.46 4.40 -7.32
CA LYS A 47 11.77 3.32 -8.04
C LYS A 47 10.89 2.51 -7.10
N ASP A 48 9.73 2.05 -7.58
CA ASP A 48 8.78 1.26 -6.78
C ASP A 48 9.39 -0.01 -6.20
N VAL A 49 10.19 -0.72 -7.00
CA VAL A 49 10.93 -1.91 -6.55
C VAL A 49 11.76 -1.63 -5.28
N ARG A 50 12.41 -0.46 -5.21
CA ARG A 50 13.28 -0.12 -4.09
C ARG A 50 12.47 0.14 -2.83
N TRP A 51 11.52 1.08 -2.89
CA TRP A 51 10.82 1.49 -1.67
C TRP A 51 9.84 0.42 -1.18
N LEU A 52 9.24 -0.38 -2.06
CA LEU A 52 8.41 -1.53 -1.67
C LEU A 52 9.24 -2.58 -0.94
N SER A 53 10.44 -2.89 -1.44
CA SER A 53 11.35 -3.83 -0.79
C SER A 53 11.79 -3.35 0.58
N GLU A 54 12.20 -2.08 0.69
CA GLU A 54 12.62 -1.49 1.96
C GLU A 54 11.46 -1.47 2.98
N ALA A 55 10.28 -0.99 2.58
CA ALA A 55 9.09 -0.98 3.43
C ALA A 55 8.67 -2.38 3.92
N SER A 56 8.71 -3.37 3.02
CA SER A 56 8.35 -4.75 3.33
C SER A 56 9.36 -5.40 4.28
N SER A 57 10.66 -5.14 4.09
CA SER A 57 11.72 -5.63 4.98
C SER A 57 11.62 -5.06 6.40
N GLU A 58 11.08 -3.84 6.56
CA GLU A 58 10.81 -3.23 7.85
C GLU A 58 9.54 -3.79 8.53
N GLY A 59 8.81 -4.69 7.88
CA GLY A 59 7.53 -5.21 8.36
C GLY A 59 6.42 -4.17 8.31
N ARG A 60 6.46 -3.22 7.36
CA ARG A 60 5.38 -2.25 7.14
C ARG A 60 4.33 -2.79 6.16
N ILE A 61 3.10 -2.30 6.28
CA ILE A 61 2.03 -2.45 5.29
C ILE A 61 2.04 -1.17 4.44
N CYS A 62 2.18 -1.34 3.13
CA CYS A 62 2.15 -0.21 2.21
C CYS A 62 0.70 0.26 2.03
N VAL A 63 0.51 1.56 1.84
CA VAL A 63 -0.78 2.18 1.53
C VAL A 63 -0.61 3.07 0.30
N GLY A 64 -1.52 2.94 -0.67
CA GLY A 64 -1.46 3.66 -1.93
C GLY A 64 -2.81 4.17 -2.38
N ALA A 65 -2.86 5.37 -2.96
CA ALA A 65 -4.07 5.93 -3.57
C ALA A 65 -4.19 5.62 -5.06
N ASP A 66 -3.10 5.16 -5.67
CA ASP A 66 -3.07 4.79 -7.07
C ASP A 66 -3.17 3.28 -7.25
N SER A 67 -4.29 2.84 -7.84
CA SER A 67 -4.44 1.46 -8.32
C SER A 67 -3.46 1.10 -9.45
N SER A 68 -2.69 2.07 -9.94
CA SER A 68 -1.65 1.87 -10.96
C SER A 68 -0.49 1.04 -10.50
N ILE A 69 -0.22 0.93 -9.20
CA ILE A 69 0.90 0.11 -8.70
C ILE A 69 0.71 -1.40 -8.89
N LEU A 70 -0.44 -1.82 -9.43
CA LEU A 70 -0.68 -3.18 -9.89
C LEU A 70 -0.90 -3.25 -11.41
N LYS A 71 -0.42 -2.24 -12.16
CA LYS A 71 -0.64 -2.12 -13.61
C LYS A 71 0.62 -2.40 -14.42
N ASN A 72 1.82 -2.10 -13.91
CA ASN A 72 3.06 -2.38 -14.66
C ASN A 72 3.79 -3.63 -14.15
N GLU A 73 4.62 -4.22 -15.02
CA GLU A 73 5.34 -5.46 -14.75
C GLU A 73 6.28 -5.33 -13.53
N LEU A 74 6.98 -4.21 -13.41
CA LEU A 74 7.99 -3.98 -12.39
C LEU A 74 7.37 -3.86 -10.99
N GLU A 75 6.21 -3.24 -10.86
CA GLU A 75 5.52 -3.10 -9.58
C GLU A 75 4.89 -4.42 -9.14
N ILE A 76 4.30 -5.18 -10.07
CA ILE A 76 3.76 -6.52 -9.75
C ILE A 76 4.91 -7.44 -9.32
N ALA A 77 6.04 -7.41 -10.05
CA ALA A 77 7.23 -8.15 -9.67
C ALA A 77 7.74 -7.71 -8.28
N ALA A 78 7.82 -6.41 -8.02
CA ALA A 78 8.23 -5.89 -6.72
C ALA A 78 7.35 -6.39 -5.58
N VAL A 79 6.02 -6.35 -5.73
CA VAL A 79 5.09 -6.85 -4.71
C VAL A 79 5.31 -8.34 -4.44
N LEU A 80 5.47 -9.15 -5.49
CA LEU A 80 5.67 -10.60 -5.35
C LEU A 80 7.05 -10.94 -4.77
N GLU A 81 8.12 -10.32 -5.27
CA GLU A 81 9.51 -10.60 -4.88
C GLU A 81 9.83 -10.12 -3.47
N SER A 82 9.26 -8.99 -3.03
CA SER A 82 9.46 -8.46 -1.68
C SER A 82 8.46 -8.98 -0.65
N SER A 83 7.57 -9.91 -1.03
CA SER A 83 6.45 -10.37 -0.19
C SER A 83 5.63 -9.20 0.38
N ALA A 84 5.43 -8.16 -0.44
CA ALA A 84 4.83 -6.92 0.02
C ALA A 84 3.37 -7.11 0.45
N ARG A 85 2.99 -6.34 1.46
CA ARG A 85 1.64 -6.27 2.02
C ARG A 85 1.07 -4.91 1.68
N TYR A 86 0.01 -4.86 0.87
CA TYR A 86 -0.42 -3.60 0.26
C TYR A 86 -1.93 -3.32 0.37
N LEU A 87 -2.29 -2.19 0.96
CA LEU A 87 -3.63 -1.61 0.94
C LEU A 87 -3.74 -0.50 -0.12
N LEU A 88 -4.77 -0.54 -0.95
CA LEU A 88 -4.94 0.35 -2.10
C LEU A 88 -6.31 1.03 -2.07
N TYR A 89 -6.36 2.34 -2.26
CA TYR A 89 -7.63 2.98 -2.61
C TYR A 89 -8.00 2.59 -4.04
N PRO A 90 -9.30 2.37 -4.35
CA PRO A 90 -9.74 1.92 -5.67
C PRO A 90 -9.40 2.90 -6.80
N ASN A 91 -9.31 4.19 -6.48
CA ASN A 91 -8.94 5.26 -7.39
C ASN A 91 -8.32 6.42 -6.62
N ASN A 92 -7.63 7.30 -7.37
CA ASN A 92 -6.95 8.48 -6.85
C ASN A 92 -7.85 9.73 -6.78
N ASN A 93 -9.15 9.61 -7.05
CA ASN A 93 -10.10 10.73 -7.02
C ASN A 93 -10.64 11.03 -5.62
N LEU A 94 -10.29 10.22 -4.62
CA LEU A 94 -10.70 10.45 -3.23
C LEU A 94 -9.92 11.62 -2.63
N SER A 95 -10.65 12.60 -2.09
CA SER A 95 -10.06 13.64 -1.23
C SER A 95 -9.39 13.03 0.00
N ALA A 96 -8.43 13.74 0.60
CA ALA A 96 -7.77 13.29 1.82
C ALA A 96 -8.79 12.95 2.94
N ARG A 97 -9.88 13.71 3.05
CA ARG A 97 -10.96 13.43 4.01
C ARG A 97 -11.62 12.08 3.73
N GLN A 98 -11.98 11.81 2.48
CA GLN A 98 -12.59 10.53 2.10
C GLN A 98 -11.63 9.35 2.29
N GLN A 99 -10.34 9.55 2.06
CA GLN A 99 -9.31 8.54 2.35
C GLN A 99 -9.24 8.24 3.85
N ILE A 100 -9.21 9.27 4.69
CA ILE A 100 -9.22 9.14 6.16
C ILE A 100 -10.47 8.41 6.64
N GLU A 101 -11.66 8.85 6.22
CA GLU A 101 -12.93 8.23 6.60
C GLU A 101 -12.99 6.76 6.17
N ARG A 102 -12.50 6.46 4.96
CA ARG A 102 -12.44 5.08 4.44
C ARG A 102 -11.47 4.21 5.24
N PHE A 103 -10.27 4.71 5.52
CA PHE A 103 -9.28 3.97 6.30
C PHE A 103 -9.79 3.68 7.71
N GLN A 104 -10.36 4.70 8.37
CA GLN A 104 -10.90 4.58 9.71
C GLN A 104 -12.04 3.56 9.78
N GLY A 105 -12.96 3.57 8.81
CA GLY A 105 -14.08 2.63 8.76
C GLY A 105 -13.64 1.18 8.55
N LEU A 106 -12.52 0.96 7.85
CA LEU A 106 -11.97 -0.36 7.55
C LEU A 106 -10.91 -0.82 8.55
N LEU A 107 -10.56 0.01 9.54
CA LEU A 107 -9.53 -0.31 10.52
C LEU A 107 -9.76 -1.67 11.20
N PRO A 108 -10.99 -2.05 11.64
CA PRO A 108 -11.23 -3.37 12.24
C PRO A 108 -10.92 -4.54 11.30
N GLU A 109 -11.15 -4.39 9.99
CA GLU A 109 -10.83 -5.41 8.98
C GLU A 109 -9.32 -5.49 8.68
N MET A 110 -8.57 -4.41 8.92
CA MET A 110 -7.13 -4.35 8.70
C MET A 110 -6.33 -4.96 9.85
N LEU A 111 -6.84 -4.93 11.09
CA LEU A 111 -6.10 -5.44 12.25
C LEU A 111 -5.67 -6.91 12.12
N PRO A 112 -6.53 -7.84 11.64
CA PRO A 112 -6.11 -9.22 11.38
C PRO A 112 -4.99 -9.36 10.33
N LEU A 113 -4.82 -8.36 9.46
CA LEU A 113 -3.80 -8.38 8.40
C LEU A 113 -2.38 -8.11 8.92
N ILE A 114 -2.24 -7.59 10.14
CA ILE A 114 -0.93 -7.32 10.76
C ILE A 114 -0.09 -8.59 10.81
N ASP A 115 -0.71 -9.71 11.19
CA ASP A 115 -0.06 -11.00 11.38
C ASP A 115 -0.08 -11.87 10.12
N ARG A 116 -0.77 -11.43 9.05
CA ARG A 116 -0.85 -12.17 7.79
C ARG A 116 0.44 -11.94 6.98
N PRO A 117 1.25 -12.99 6.71
CA PRO A 117 2.41 -12.85 5.85
C PRO A 117 1.99 -12.51 4.42
N GLY A 118 2.79 -11.67 3.75
CA GLY A 118 2.61 -11.37 2.33
C GLY A 118 3.13 -12.49 1.41
N PRO A 119 3.01 -12.32 0.08
CA PRO A 119 2.46 -11.15 -0.59
C PRO A 119 0.93 -11.14 -0.58
N TRP A 120 0.34 -9.96 -0.33
CA TRP A 120 -1.08 -9.75 -0.56
C TRP A 120 -1.34 -8.29 -0.91
N ALA A 121 -2.41 -8.07 -1.68
CA ALA A 121 -2.91 -6.73 -1.95
C ALA A 121 -4.42 -6.69 -1.72
N TYR A 122 -4.91 -5.63 -1.10
CA TYR A 122 -6.32 -5.38 -0.84
C TYR A 122 -6.72 -4.01 -1.37
N LYS A 123 -7.91 -3.93 -1.96
CA LYS A 123 -8.55 -2.65 -2.30
C LYS A 123 -9.50 -2.24 -1.17
N MET A 124 -9.38 -1.02 -0.70
CA MET A 124 -10.22 -0.39 0.31
C MET A 124 -11.49 0.19 -0.34
N THR A 125 -12.46 -0.67 -0.67
CA THR A 125 -13.70 -0.28 -1.34
C THR A 125 -14.72 0.29 -0.32
N PRO A 126 -15.83 0.90 -0.76
CA PRO A 126 -16.88 1.33 0.16
C PRO A 126 -17.51 0.17 0.93
N ASP A 127 -17.47 -1.03 0.36
CA ASP A 127 -18.15 -2.22 0.88
C ASP A 127 -17.23 -3.13 1.71
N GLY A 128 -15.93 -2.81 1.83
CA GLY A 128 -14.97 -3.60 2.60
C GLY A 128 -13.58 -3.70 1.96
N LEU A 129 -12.76 -4.60 2.52
CA LEU A 129 -11.49 -5.00 1.90
C LEU A 129 -11.71 -6.05 0.81
N LEU A 130 -11.42 -5.69 -0.45
CA LEU A 130 -11.45 -6.60 -1.58
C LEU A 130 -10.05 -7.14 -1.88
N GLU A 131 -9.82 -8.43 -1.63
CA GLU A 131 -8.54 -9.08 -1.91
C GLU A 131 -8.24 -9.10 -3.43
N VAL A 132 -7.00 -8.82 -3.78
CA VAL A 132 -6.41 -9.12 -5.08
C VAL A 132 -5.53 -10.35 -4.89
N PRO A 133 -6.02 -11.56 -5.28
CA PRO A 133 -5.30 -12.79 -5.00
C PRO A 133 -3.91 -12.80 -5.63
N GLU A 134 -2.94 -13.41 -4.94
CA GLU A 134 -1.57 -13.56 -5.45
C GLU A 134 -1.55 -14.23 -6.83
N ALA A 135 -2.40 -15.23 -7.07
CA ALA A 135 -2.54 -15.89 -8.37
C ALA A 135 -2.93 -14.91 -9.49
N VAL A 136 -3.75 -13.90 -9.19
CA VAL A 136 -4.12 -12.85 -10.15
C VAL A 136 -2.92 -11.96 -10.43
N LEU A 137 -2.12 -11.62 -9.42
CA LEU A 137 -0.88 -10.85 -9.59
C LEU A 137 0.13 -11.61 -10.46
N ARG A 138 0.38 -12.89 -10.17
CA ARG A 138 1.27 -13.76 -10.96
C ARG A 138 0.82 -13.86 -12.41
N LYS A 139 -0.47 -14.15 -12.65
CA LYS A 139 -1.02 -14.21 -14.00
C LYS A 139 -0.83 -12.90 -14.77
N ARG A 140 -1.08 -11.75 -14.12
CA ARG A 140 -0.85 -10.44 -14.75
C ARG A 140 0.61 -10.22 -15.09
N LEU A 141 1.54 -10.64 -14.24
CA LEU A 141 2.98 -10.55 -14.51
C LEU A 141 3.35 -11.37 -15.75
N GLU A 142 2.90 -12.61 -15.84
CA GLU A 142 3.13 -13.50 -16.99
C GLU A 142 2.53 -12.94 -18.29
N ASP A 143 1.28 -12.48 -18.24
CA ASP A 143 0.60 -11.87 -19.39
C ASP A 143 1.32 -10.63 -19.91
N ARG A 144 2.02 -9.89 -19.04
CA ARG A 144 2.81 -8.71 -19.42
C ARG A 144 4.14 -9.08 -20.04
N LYS A 145 4.87 -10.05 -19.46
CA LYS A 145 6.13 -10.56 -20.03
C LYS A 145 5.90 -11.05 -21.47
N ARG A 146 4.81 -11.80 -21.70
CA ARG A 146 4.42 -12.30 -23.04
C ARG A 146 4.05 -11.22 -24.07
N ARG A 147 3.63 -10.02 -23.64
CA ARG A 147 3.31 -8.92 -24.57
C ARG A 147 4.53 -8.09 -24.96
N ARG A 148 5.66 -8.31 -24.30
CA ARG A 148 6.93 -7.61 -24.53
C ARG A 148 7.87 -8.41 -25.45
N GLU A 149 7.67 -9.73 -25.50
CA GLU A 149 8.26 -10.66 -26.48
C GLU A 149 7.60 -10.51 -27.86
#